data_AF-A0A381Z0A8-F1
#
_entry.id   AF-A0A381Z0A8-F1
#
_cell.length_a   1.000
_cell.length_b   1.000
_cell.length_c   1.000
_cell.angle_alpha   90.00
_cell.angle_beta   90.00
_cell.angle_gamma   90.00
#
_symmetry.space_group_name_H-M   'P 1'
#
loop_
_entity.id
_entity.type
_entity.pdbx_description
1 polymer ?
#
loop_
_entity_poly.entity_id
_entity_poly.type
_entity_poly.pdbx_seq_one_letter_code
_entity_poly.pdbx_strand_id
1 'polypeptide(L)'
;MGVIPTLTAVLFSLWCFVLPVSALGQPPGPEGVFDLDEPRGLRLKADELAPGYVLFSPILSGTTYLINMDGQVVHTWESDYAEASAAYLLDNGNLLRGGRDP
;
A
#
# COMPACT_ATOMS: atom_id res chain seq x y z
N MET A 1 37.99 8.45 59.93
CA MET A 1 38.09 9.64 59.05
C MET A 1 37.96 9.16 57.62
N GLY A 2 37.01 9.72 56.87
CA GLY A 2 36.80 9.45 55.44
C GLY A 2 35.41 8.88 55.14
N VAL A 3 34.41 9.73 54.86
CA VAL A 3 33.93 10.06 53.49
C VAL A 3 33.73 8.77 52.67
N ILE A 4 32.53 8.28 52.38
CA ILE A 4 31.72 8.63 51.19
C ILE A 4 30.43 7.75 51.21
N PRO A 5 29.24 8.26 51.57
CA PRO A 5 27.99 7.60 51.19
C PRO A 5 27.27 8.33 50.04
N THR A 6 27.79 9.47 49.60
CA THR A 6 27.18 10.31 48.56
C THR A 6 27.52 9.92 47.13
N LEU A 7 28.61 9.19 46.85
CA LEU A 7 28.90 8.75 45.47
C LEU A 7 28.02 7.60 44.98
N THR A 8 27.60 6.69 45.86
CA THR A 8 26.90 5.46 45.45
C THR A 8 25.47 5.73 45.00
N ALA A 9 24.79 6.71 45.61
CA ALA A 9 23.43 7.11 45.22
C ALA A 9 23.41 7.87 43.88
N VAL A 10 24.47 8.62 43.58
CA VAL A 10 24.60 9.35 42.30
C VAL A 10 24.80 8.37 41.14
N LEU A 11 25.54 7.28 41.34
CA LEU A 11 25.80 6.27 40.30
C LEU A 11 24.55 5.47 39.91
N PHE A 12 23.63 5.20 40.84
CA PHE A 12 22.39 4.46 40.52
C PHE A 12 21.33 5.37 39.87
N SER A 13 21.26 6.65 40.27
CA SER A 13 20.34 7.64 39.68
C SER A 13 20.73 8.01 38.24
N LEU A 14 22.03 7.96 37.92
CA LEU A 14 22.54 8.17 36.56
C LEU A 14 22.29 6.99 35.61
N TRP A 15 21.96 5.80 36.11
CA TRP A 15 21.78 4.64 35.23
C TRP A 15 20.36 4.55 34.64
N CYS A 16 19.36 5.18 35.26
CA CYS A 16 18.02 5.29 34.67
C CYS A 16 17.87 6.42 33.64
N PHE A 17 18.79 7.39 33.60
CA PHE A 17 18.69 8.56 32.72
C PHE A 17 19.40 8.41 31.37
N VAL A 18 20.10 7.29 31.14
CA VAL A 18 20.86 7.04 29.90
C VAL A 18 20.43 5.73 29.26
N LEU A 19 19.12 5.47 29.18
CA LEU A 19 18.64 4.70 28.04
C LEU A 19 18.54 5.70 26.88
N PRO A 20 19.49 5.72 25.93
CA PRO A 20 19.29 6.51 24.73
C PRO A 20 18.03 5.99 24.05
N VAL A 21 17.12 6.90 23.70
CA VAL A 21 15.97 6.64 22.81
C VAL A 21 16.39 5.92 21.52
N SER A 22 17.69 5.94 21.18
CA SER A 22 18.32 5.18 20.11
C SER A 22 18.26 3.64 20.28
N ALA A 23 17.99 3.12 21.48
CA ALA A 23 17.91 1.68 21.74
C ALA A 23 16.55 1.07 21.36
N LEU A 24 15.50 1.90 21.30
CA LEU A 24 14.29 1.57 20.56
C LEU A 24 14.60 1.94 19.12
N GLY A 25 14.98 0.98 18.28
CA GLY A 25 15.27 1.23 16.87
C GLY A 25 14.27 2.23 16.30
N GLN A 26 14.78 3.32 15.71
CA GLN A 26 13.93 4.39 15.20
C GLN A 26 12.87 3.76 14.29
N PRO A 27 11.56 4.02 14.46
CA PRO A 27 10.61 3.63 13.43
C PRO A 27 11.17 4.14 12.10
N PRO A 28 11.10 3.35 11.02
CA PRO A 28 11.61 3.79 9.73
C PRO A 28 11.11 5.20 9.49
N GLY A 29 12.02 6.11 9.13
CA GLY A 29 11.68 7.50 8.87
C GLY A 29 10.61 7.60 7.77
N PRO A 30 10.18 8.81 7.36
CA PRO A 30 9.24 8.98 6.23
C PRO A 30 9.75 8.36 4.92
N GLU A 31 10.98 7.85 4.92
CA GLU A 31 11.58 6.85 4.03
C GLU A 31 10.86 5.49 4.13
N GLY A 32 9.53 5.47 4.15
CA GLY A 32 8.80 4.42 3.46
C GLY A 32 9.07 4.62 1.99
N VAL A 33 10.26 4.21 1.54
CA VAL A 33 10.63 4.27 0.12
C VAL A 33 9.65 3.34 -0.56
N PHE A 34 8.68 3.92 -1.28
CA PHE A 34 7.96 3.17 -2.29
C PHE A 34 9.04 2.64 -3.23
N ASP A 35 9.36 1.36 -3.10
CA ASP A 35 10.32 0.71 -3.97
C ASP A 35 9.73 0.77 -5.39
N LEU A 36 10.25 1.70 -6.19
CA LEU A 36 9.74 1.92 -7.54
C LEU A 36 10.02 0.71 -8.43
N ASP A 37 11.00 -0.12 -8.04
CA ASP A 37 11.43 -1.34 -8.70
C ASP A 37 10.65 -2.58 -8.23
N GLU A 38 9.71 -2.43 -7.29
CA GLU A 38 8.87 -3.55 -6.88
C GLU A 38 7.97 -4.01 -8.06
N PRO A 39 7.94 -5.33 -8.37
CA PRO A 39 7.09 -5.86 -9.43
C PRO A 39 5.61 -5.52 -9.21
N ARG A 40 4.99 -4.85 -10.20
CA ARG A 40 3.57 -4.44 -10.19
C ARG A 40 2.71 -5.35 -11.06
N GLY A 41 1.40 -5.33 -10.82
CA GLY A 41 0.43 -6.13 -11.57
C GLY A 41 0.11 -7.47 -10.90
N LEU A 42 -0.21 -8.49 -11.70
CA LEU A 42 -0.55 -9.84 -11.20
C LEU A 42 0.71 -10.53 -10.66
N ARG A 43 0.81 -10.64 -9.32
CA ARG A 43 1.98 -11.25 -8.64
C ARG A 43 1.79 -12.73 -8.28
N LEU A 44 0.54 -13.19 -8.21
CA LEU A 44 0.18 -14.54 -7.81
C LEU A 44 -0.87 -15.08 -8.77
N LYS A 45 -0.69 -16.32 -9.21
CA LYS A 45 -1.66 -17.08 -10.00
C LYS A 45 -1.79 -18.46 -9.36
N ALA A 46 -3.01 -18.81 -8.96
CA ALA A 46 -3.31 -20.15 -8.45
C ALA A 46 -3.74 -21.06 -9.60
N ASP A 47 -3.54 -22.38 -9.45
CA ASP A 47 -3.95 -23.35 -10.47
C ASP A 47 -5.48 -23.52 -10.54
N GLU A 48 -6.19 -23.22 -9.46
CA GLU A 48 -7.65 -23.35 -9.33
C GLU A 48 -8.39 -22.01 -9.48
N LEU A 49 -8.00 -21.20 -10.47
CA LEU A 49 -8.69 -19.95 -10.76
C LEU A 49 -10.05 -20.21 -11.45
N ALA A 50 -11.08 -19.50 -10.99
CA ALA A 50 -12.35 -19.48 -11.71
C ALA A 50 -12.13 -18.95 -13.14
N PRO A 51 -12.75 -19.57 -14.16
CA PRO A 51 -12.63 -19.08 -15.53
C PRO A 51 -13.30 -17.70 -15.67
N GLY A 52 -12.75 -16.85 -16.54
CA GLY A 52 -13.34 -15.56 -16.86
C GLY A 52 -12.30 -14.44 -17.00
N TYR A 53 -12.74 -13.24 -16.64
CA TYR A 53 -11.95 -12.00 -16.72
C TYR A 53 -12.10 -11.20 -15.43
N VAL A 54 -11.09 -10.38 -15.15
CA VAL A 54 -11.11 -9.39 -14.08
C VAL A 54 -11.46 -8.04 -14.71
N LEU A 55 -12.55 -7.42 -14.25
CA LEU A 55 -12.87 -6.03 -14.52
C LEU A 55 -12.15 -5.16 -13.49
N PHE A 56 -11.21 -4.34 -13.95
CA PHE A 56 -10.39 -3.50 -13.08
C PHE A 56 -10.53 -2.03 -13.47
N SER A 57 -11.03 -1.24 -12.52
CA SER A 57 -11.23 0.19 -12.68
C SER A 57 -10.49 0.91 -11.55
N PRO A 58 -9.33 1.54 -11.82
CA PRO A 58 -8.58 2.23 -10.80
C PRO A 58 -9.33 3.47 -10.30
N ILE A 59 -9.38 3.63 -8.99
CA ILE A 59 -9.95 4.80 -8.34
C ILE A 59 -9.30 6.08 -8.89
N LEU A 60 -10.14 7.08 -9.22
CA LEU A 60 -9.74 8.37 -9.81
C LEU A 60 -9.09 8.29 -11.21
N SER A 61 -9.17 7.14 -11.91
CA SER A 61 -8.76 7.01 -13.31
C SER A 61 -9.95 7.23 -14.25
N GLY A 62 -9.67 7.70 -15.47
CA GLY A 62 -10.63 7.72 -16.59
C GLY A 62 -10.71 6.39 -17.35
N THR A 63 -9.85 5.44 -17.00
CA THR A 63 -9.66 4.19 -17.76
C THR A 63 -10.14 2.97 -16.98
N THR A 64 -10.83 2.05 -17.66
CA THR A 64 -11.25 0.74 -17.13
C THR A 64 -10.67 -0.36 -18.01
N TYR A 65 -10.21 -1.45 -17.38
CA TYR A 65 -9.55 -2.57 -18.06
C TYR A 65 -10.32 -3.87 -17.88
N LEU A 66 -10.35 -4.69 -18.93
CA LEU A 66 -10.66 -6.10 -18.84
C LEU A 66 -9.36 -6.90 -18.95
N ILE A 67 -9.10 -7.73 -17.94
CA ILE A 67 -7.83 -8.48 -17.80
C ILE A 67 -8.14 -9.98 -17.82
N ASN A 68 -7.41 -10.75 -18.62
CA ASN A 68 -7.51 -12.22 -18.60
C ASN A 68 -6.79 -12.83 -17.38
N MET A 69 -6.95 -14.12 -17.15
CA MET A 69 -6.33 -14.79 -15.99
C MET A 69 -4.80 -14.95 -16.10
N ASP A 70 -4.20 -14.57 -17.23
CA ASP A 70 -2.75 -14.45 -17.42
C ASP A 70 -2.23 -13.04 -17.09
N GLY A 71 -3.10 -12.13 -16.62
CA GLY A 71 -2.74 -10.76 -16.27
C GLY A 71 -2.60 -9.83 -17.47
N GLN A 72 -3.03 -10.25 -18.66
CA GLN A 72 -2.96 -9.44 -19.87
C GLN A 72 -4.22 -8.61 -20.03
N VAL A 73 -4.06 -7.33 -20.36
CA VAL A 73 -5.18 -6.47 -20.74
C VAL A 73 -5.69 -6.90 -22.10
N VAL A 74 -6.96 -7.32 -22.16
CA VAL A 74 -7.61 -7.76 -23.40
C VAL A 74 -8.60 -6.73 -23.96
N HIS A 75 -9.01 -5.76 -23.13
CA HIS A 75 -9.86 -4.64 -23.55
C HIS A 75 -9.66 -3.43 -22.64
N THR A 76 -9.82 -2.24 -23.20
CA THR A 76 -9.70 -0.96 -22.51
C THR A 76 -10.87 -0.05 -22.88
N TRP A 77 -11.53 0.53 -21.87
CA TRP A 77 -12.48 1.63 -22.04
C TRP A 77 -11.87 2.91 -21.52
N GLU A 78 -11.99 3.99 -22.29
CA GLU A 78 -11.50 5.32 -21.93
C GLU A 78 -12.65 6.29 -21.70
N SER A 79 -12.43 7.29 -20.86
CA SER A 79 -13.38 8.35 -20.60
C SER A 79 -12.74 9.60 -20.01
N ASP A 80 -13.38 10.73 -20.31
CA ASP A 80 -12.99 12.04 -19.79
C ASP A 80 -13.30 12.26 -18.30
N TYR A 81 -14.08 11.37 -17.67
CA TYR A 81 -14.47 11.48 -16.27
C TYR A 81 -13.75 10.47 -15.40
N ALA A 82 -13.16 10.91 -14.29
CA ALA A 82 -12.59 10.01 -13.29
C ALA A 82 -13.69 9.10 -12.70
N GLU A 83 -13.38 7.84 -12.42
CA GLU A 83 -14.36 6.93 -11.81
C GLU A 83 -14.77 7.41 -10.40
N ALA A 84 -16.08 7.43 -10.15
CA ALA A 84 -16.65 7.88 -8.88
C ALA A 84 -16.99 6.75 -7.92
N SER A 85 -17.18 5.52 -8.42
CA SER A 85 -17.78 4.44 -7.62
C SER A 85 -17.41 3.04 -8.11
N ALA A 86 -18.13 2.54 -9.11
CA ALA A 86 -18.04 1.17 -9.59
C ALA A 86 -18.31 1.09 -11.09
N ALA A 87 -17.87 -0.03 -11.67
CA ALA A 87 -18.11 -0.42 -13.04
C ALA A 87 -18.76 -1.81 -13.13
N TYR A 88 -19.58 -2.01 -14.15
CA TYR A 88 -20.26 -3.25 -14.44
C TYR A 88 -20.24 -3.52 -15.96
N LEU A 89 -19.85 -4.73 -16.33
CA LEU A 89 -19.89 -5.18 -17.73
C LEU A 89 -21.26 -5.79 -18.02
N LEU A 90 -21.98 -5.21 -18.96
CA LEU A 90 -23.32 -5.65 -19.35
C LEU A 90 -23.24 -6.86 -20.30
N ASP A 91 -24.33 -7.64 -20.38
CA ASP A 91 -24.43 -8.83 -21.24
C ASP A 91 -24.19 -8.54 -22.74
N ASN A 92 -24.40 -7.29 -23.17
CA ASN A 92 -24.15 -6.85 -24.55
C ASN A 92 -22.71 -6.41 -24.81
N GLY A 93 -21.82 -6.51 -23.81
CA GLY A 93 -20.42 -6.12 -23.90
C GLY A 93 -20.14 -4.63 -23.61
N ASN A 94 -21.16 -3.83 -23.32
CA ASN A 94 -20.97 -2.42 -22.97
C ASN A 94 -20.62 -2.24 -21.48
N LEU A 95 -19.86 -1.19 -21.18
CA LEU A 95 -19.50 -0.83 -19.81
C LEU A 95 -20.50 0.18 -19.23
N LEU A 96 -21.12 -0.17 -18.11
CA LEU A 96 -21.82 0.76 -17.24
C LEU A 96 -20.86 1.19 -16.12
N ARG A 97 -20.58 2.48 -15.96
CA ARG A 97 -19.72 2.99 -14.89
C ARG A 97 -20.16 4.36 -14.37
N GLY A 98 -19.84 4.63 -13.11
CA GLY A 98 -20.04 5.95 -12.50
C GLY A 98 -18.93 6.94 -12.88
N GLY A 99 -19.29 8.06 -13.49
CA GLY A 99 -18.38 9.18 -13.74
C GLY A 99 -18.47 10.24 -12.65
N ARG A 100 -17.32 10.75 -12.19
CA ARG A 100 -17.24 11.92 -11.33
C ARG A 100 -17.26 13.16 -12.23
N ASP A 101 -18.31 13.96 -12.08
CA ASP A 101 -18.38 15.29 -12.69
C ASP A 101 -17.27 16.19 -12.10
N PRO A 102 -16.58 17.03 -12.90
CA PRO A 102 -15.47 17.87 -12.44
C PRO A 102 -15.79 18.80 -11.26
#